data_AF-A0A5C4L9J2-F1
#
_entry.id   AF-A0A5C4L9J2-F1
#
_cell.length_a   1.000
_cell.length_b   1.000
_cell.length_c   1.000
_cell.angle_alpha   90.00
_cell.angle_beta   90.00
_cell.angle_gamma   90.00
#
_symmetry.space_group_name_H-M   'P 1'
#
loop_
_entity.id
_entity.type
_entity.pdbx_description
1 polymer ?
#
loop_
_entity_poly.entity_id
_entity_poly.type
_entity_poly.pdbx_seq_one_letter_code
_entity_poly.pdbx_strand_id
1 'polypeptide(L)'
;MDRDHVYGAEDFFWFDHSPRLQGGGRARIGELWVPAAAILEDDLPPFAQVIQDEARYRLLNGYGVRVFSRPEALAGFLALHGRTLAHVDGLIVNAGDTVPGYELHGPERAQFFVHCPFGWRQDRNEQIVDRNQDSVVLQAVFHEGGALRRVLFASDIDSETLGLIVRTTLRHEQGHRLIWDVCKIPHHCSFRSLNKDDKGTVMTAPIPEVRHLFESCGMPNGIMVSTSRSIPGNDLDVQPPHRQAAAYYKAVARQSGGRFEVTMDHSPARNPQPCKVVIDEQGCRFVSLLSQGPGLLRPATTASVGFAFPNRPVVPDKPAGFG
;
A
#
# COMPACT_ATOMS: atom_id res chain seq x y z
N MET A 1 6.44 12.43 -1.19
CA MET A 1 5.04 12.05 -0.94
C MET A 1 4.21 12.73 -2.00
N ASP A 2 3.50 11.97 -2.83
CA ASP A 2 2.79 12.51 -3.98
C ASP A 2 1.32 12.80 -3.64
N ARG A 3 0.71 13.64 -4.48
CA ARG A 3 -0.64 14.17 -4.26
C ARG A 3 -1.67 13.05 -4.13
N ASP A 4 -1.53 11.97 -4.88
CA ASP A 4 -2.43 10.81 -4.87
C ASP A 4 -2.39 9.99 -3.58
N HIS A 5 -1.34 10.14 -2.77
CA HIS A 5 -1.23 9.45 -1.49
C HIS A 5 -1.76 10.26 -0.31
N VAL A 6 -1.69 11.60 -0.38
CA VAL A 6 -1.87 12.46 0.81
C VAL A 6 -2.91 13.56 0.66
N TYR A 7 -3.42 13.80 -0.55
CA TYR A 7 -4.31 14.93 -0.81
C TYR A 7 -5.63 14.82 -0.03
N GLY A 8 -5.97 15.93 0.65
CA GLY A 8 -7.17 16.04 1.46
C GLY A 8 -7.08 15.40 2.85
N ALA A 9 -5.89 14.91 3.25
CA ALA A 9 -5.66 14.46 4.61
C ALA A 9 -5.96 15.58 5.62
N GLU A 10 -5.54 16.81 5.31
CA GLU A 10 -5.80 18.00 6.13
C GLU A 10 -7.29 18.41 6.20
N ASP A 11 -8.16 17.86 5.37
CA ASP A 11 -9.61 18.09 5.45
C ASP A 11 -10.30 17.06 6.35
N PHE A 12 -9.74 15.85 6.42
CA PHE A 12 -10.41 14.69 6.99
C PHE A 12 -9.87 14.32 8.38
N PHE A 13 -8.55 14.35 8.55
CA PHE A 13 -7.90 13.88 9.76
C PHE A 13 -7.69 14.99 10.78
N TRP A 14 -7.67 14.58 12.03
CA TRP A 14 -7.23 15.35 13.18
C TRP A 14 -5.73 15.06 13.38
N PHE A 15 -4.93 16.11 13.51
CA PHE A 15 -3.45 16.04 13.64
C PHE A 15 -2.99 16.60 15.00
N ASP A 16 -2.17 15.85 15.74
CA ASP A 16 -1.65 16.26 17.05
C ASP A 16 -0.76 17.50 16.94
N HIS A 17 0.08 17.56 15.90
CA HIS A 17 1.05 18.62 15.69
C HIS A 17 0.41 19.97 15.34
N SER A 18 -0.75 19.97 14.67
CA SER A 18 -1.31 21.17 14.04
C SER A 18 -2.62 21.61 14.69
N PRO A 19 -2.61 22.59 15.63
CA PRO A 19 -3.82 23.04 16.32
C PRO A 19 -4.96 23.48 15.40
N ARG A 20 -4.64 24.06 14.22
CA ARG A 20 -5.64 24.46 13.22
C ARG A 20 -6.39 23.29 12.59
N LEU A 21 -5.81 22.10 12.65
CA LEU A 21 -6.40 20.85 12.15
C LEU A 21 -7.03 20.01 13.27
N GLN A 22 -7.15 20.60 14.47
CA GLN A 22 -7.86 20.00 15.58
C GLN A 22 -9.28 20.58 15.63
N GLY A 23 -10.28 19.71 15.61
CA GLY A 23 -11.68 20.15 15.63
C GLY A 23 -12.67 18.99 15.60
N GLY A 24 -13.93 19.29 15.91
CA GLY A 24 -15.03 18.33 15.84
C GLY A 24 -15.28 17.85 14.40
N GLY A 25 -15.64 16.57 14.24
CA GLY A 25 -15.96 15.96 12.94
C GLY A 25 -14.76 15.37 12.17
N ARG A 26 -13.53 15.58 12.65
CA ARG A 26 -12.31 15.02 12.05
C ARG A 26 -11.98 13.64 12.61
N ALA A 27 -11.48 12.74 11.77
CA ALA A 27 -11.07 11.40 12.19
C ALA A 27 -9.73 11.45 12.92
N ARG A 28 -9.62 10.80 14.08
CA ARG A 28 -8.36 10.76 14.84
C ARG A 28 -7.41 9.71 14.28
N ILE A 29 -6.13 10.08 14.16
CA ILE A 29 -5.04 9.17 13.82
C ILE A 29 -4.55 8.49 15.11
N GLY A 30 -4.87 7.21 15.28
CA GLY A 30 -4.36 6.41 16.40
C GLY A 30 -2.87 6.17 16.27
N GLU A 31 -2.47 5.50 15.18
CA GLU A 31 -1.07 5.26 14.84
C GLU A 31 -0.83 5.64 13.36
N LEU A 32 0.24 6.39 13.11
CA LEU A 32 0.63 6.83 11.76
C LEU A 32 1.75 5.94 11.22
N TRP A 33 1.53 5.31 10.08
CA TRP A 33 2.47 4.39 9.45
C TRP A 33 3.13 5.06 8.25
N VAL A 34 4.44 5.31 8.30
CA VAL A 34 5.16 6.05 7.27
C VAL A 34 6.52 5.44 6.97
N PRO A 35 6.98 5.42 5.70
CA PRO A 35 8.36 5.08 5.41
C PRO A 35 9.30 6.16 5.97
N ALA A 36 10.54 5.80 6.30
CA ALA A 36 11.57 6.76 6.69
C ALA A 36 11.75 7.88 5.65
N ALA A 37 11.53 7.57 4.36
CA ALA A 37 11.48 8.54 3.28
C ALA A 37 10.51 9.70 3.55
N ALA A 38 9.32 9.45 4.09
CA ALA A 38 8.35 10.51 4.38
C ALA A 38 8.82 11.46 5.50
N ILE A 39 9.73 11.01 6.37
CA ILE A 39 10.37 11.84 7.40
C ILE A 39 11.52 12.66 6.81
N LEU A 40 12.25 12.09 5.85
CA LEU A 40 13.52 12.63 5.35
C LEU A 40 13.38 13.48 4.10
N GLU A 41 12.27 13.37 3.40
CA GLU A 41 12.05 14.08 2.15
C GLU A 41 12.02 15.61 2.35
N ASP A 42 12.75 16.30 1.49
CA ASP A 42 12.80 17.76 1.43
C ASP A 42 11.88 18.32 0.33
N ASP A 43 11.68 19.64 0.33
CA ASP A 43 10.91 20.38 -0.69
C ASP A 43 9.50 19.83 -0.96
N LEU A 44 8.80 19.47 0.12
CA LEU A 44 7.43 18.99 0.04
C LEU A 44 6.42 20.13 -0.22
N PRO A 45 5.38 19.88 -1.04
CA PRO A 45 4.27 20.80 -1.15
C PRO A 45 3.46 20.85 0.17
N PRO A 46 2.74 21.95 0.45
CA PRO A 46 2.05 22.14 1.74
C PRO A 46 1.12 20.99 2.15
N PHE A 47 0.41 20.39 1.18
CA PHE A 47 -0.51 19.28 1.43
C PHE A 47 0.19 17.99 1.88
N ALA A 48 1.49 17.84 1.60
CA ALA A 48 2.30 16.70 2.02
C ALA A 48 3.08 17.03 3.30
N GLN A 49 3.52 18.28 3.46
CA GLN A 49 4.22 18.76 4.64
C GLN A 49 3.44 18.50 5.93
N VAL A 50 2.11 18.65 5.90
CA VAL A 50 1.24 18.39 7.07
C VAL A 50 1.40 16.97 7.64
N ILE A 51 1.56 15.95 6.78
CA ILE A 51 1.74 14.56 7.22
C ILE A 51 3.17 14.33 7.71
N GLN A 52 4.16 14.92 7.03
CA GLN A 52 5.54 14.85 7.48
C GLN A 52 5.70 15.49 8.87
N ASP A 53 5.11 16.65 9.09
CA ASP A 53 5.18 17.36 10.36
C ASP A 53 4.56 16.54 11.50
N GLU A 54 3.41 15.91 11.26
CA GLU A 54 2.79 14.99 12.21
C GLU A 54 3.67 13.78 12.51
N ALA A 55 4.22 13.15 11.47
CA ALA A 55 5.12 12.00 11.62
C ALA A 55 6.38 12.36 12.40
N ARG A 56 7.01 13.49 12.07
CA ARG A 56 8.19 14.02 12.78
C ARG A 56 7.84 14.36 14.23
N TYR A 57 6.71 15.04 14.47
CA TYR A 57 6.24 15.37 15.83
C TYR A 57 6.06 14.12 16.69
N ARG A 58 5.33 13.12 16.18
CA ARG A 58 5.07 11.85 16.86
C ARG A 58 6.36 11.06 17.12
N LEU A 59 7.25 10.99 16.13
CA LEU A 59 8.55 10.33 16.24
C LEU A 59 9.42 10.97 17.32
N LEU A 60 9.56 12.30 17.31
CA LEU A 60 10.39 13.04 18.26
C LEU A 60 9.83 13.01 19.68
N ASN A 61 8.52 12.78 19.84
CA ASN A 61 7.85 12.60 21.13
C ASN A 61 7.67 11.14 21.55
N GLY A 62 8.06 10.18 20.71
CA GLY A 62 8.11 8.77 21.09
C GLY A 62 6.77 8.03 21.09
N TYR A 63 5.76 8.46 20.33
CA TYR A 63 4.42 7.85 20.41
C TYR A 63 3.67 7.82 19.07
N GLY A 64 2.72 6.90 18.92
CA GLY A 64 1.67 6.97 17.88
C GLY A 64 2.15 6.95 16.43
N VAL A 65 3.37 6.46 16.16
CA VAL A 65 3.95 6.35 14.81
C VAL A 65 4.72 5.04 14.65
N ARG A 66 4.71 4.50 13.44
CA ARG A 66 5.61 3.44 12.96
C ARG A 66 6.39 3.96 11.76
N VAL A 67 7.70 3.90 11.86
CA VAL A 67 8.63 4.32 10.81
C VAL A 67 9.19 3.08 10.15
N PHE A 68 8.93 2.92 8.85
CA PHE A 68 9.42 1.77 8.11
C PHE A 68 10.80 2.05 7.53
N SER A 69 11.75 1.15 7.81
CA SER A 69 13.18 1.25 7.51
C SER A 69 13.98 2.21 8.42
N ARG A 70 15.30 2.01 8.42
CA ARG A 70 16.31 2.68 9.24
C ARG A 70 17.52 3.09 8.40
N PRO A 71 17.37 4.00 7.41
CA PRO A 71 18.51 4.51 6.66
C PRO A 71 19.44 5.35 7.55
N GLU A 72 20.71 5.50 7.17
CA GLU A 72 21.68 6.32 7.91
C GLU A 72 21.21 7.78 8.04
N ALA A 73 20.55 8.30 7.01
CA ALA A 73 19.97 9.65 7.01
C ALA A 73 18.96 9.88 8.15
N LEU A 74 18.24 8.82 8.61
CA LEU A 74 17.35 8.93 9.77
C LEU A 74 18.11 9.18 11.06
N ALA A 75 19.30 8.59 11.22
CA ALA A 75 20.17 8.87 12.37
C ALA A 75 20.63 10.34 12.37
N GLY A 76 20.97 10.87 11.19
CA GLY A 76 21.32 12.29 11.00
C GLY A 76 20.17 13.22 11.38
N PHE A 77 18.96 12.96 10.87
CA PHE A 77 17.76 13.71 11.22
C PHE A 77 17.51 13.72 12.74
N LEU A 78 17.59 12.56 13.41
CA LEU A 78 17.39 12.45 14.85
C LEU A 78 18.45 13.23 15.64
N ALA A 79 19.72 13.15 15.22
CA ALA A 79 20.82 13.86 15.88
C ALA A 79 20.63 15.39 15.83
N LEU A 80 20.16 15.92 14.69
CA LEU A 80 19.82 17.34 14.55
C LEU A 80 18.71 17.79 15.52
N HIS A 81 17.86 16.87 15.97
CA HIS A 81 16.77 17.12 16.91
C HIS A 81 17.08 16.64 18.34
N GLY A 82 18.36 16.41 18.67
CA GLY A 82 18.78 15.99 20.01
C GLY A 82 18.28 14.59 20.41
N ARG A 83 17.98 13.73 19.42
CA ARG A 83 17.57 12.34 19.59
C ARG A 83 18.61 11.39 19.01
N THR A 84 18.44 10.10 19.30
CA THR A 84 19.26 9.02 18.73
C THR A 84 18.34 7.89 18.29
N LEU A 85 18.84 6.98 17.45
CA LEU A 85 18.07 5.79 17.04
C LEU A 85 17.58 4.97 18.24
N ALA A 86 18.38 4.86 19.30
CA ALA A 86 18.01 4.13 20.51
C ALA A 86 16.76 4.70 21.20
N HIS A 87 16.53 6.02 21.11
CA HIS A 87 15.33 6.65 21.70
C HIS A 87 14.04 6.29 20.97
N VAL A 88 14.13 5.88 19.70
CA VAL A 88 12.97 5.63 18.83
C VAL A 88 12.96 4.20 18.27
N ASP A 89 13.84 3.33 18.75
CA ASP A 89 14.05 1.97 18.20
C ASP A 89 12.75 1.17 18.17
N GLY A 90 11.95 1.24 19.24
CA GLY A 90 10.63 0.61 19.33
C GLY A 90 9.54 1.21 18.43
N LEU A 91 9.83 2.28 17.70
CA LEU A 91 8.95 2.87 16.68
C LEU A 91 9.35 2.47 15.26
N ILE A 92 10.53 1.85 15.07
CA ILE A 92 11.06 1.50 13.76
C ILE A 92 10.76 0.04 13.44
N VAL A 93 10.28 -0.24 12.23
CA VAL A 93 10.03 -1.59 11.71
C VAL A 93 10.79 -1.76 10.39
N ASN A 94 11.62 -2.78 10.24
CA ASN A 94 12.39 -2.98 9.02
C ASN A 94 11.73 -4.02 8.09
N ALA A 95 12.15 -4.04 6.82
CA ALA A 95 11.84 -5.15 5.94
C ALA A 95 12.34 -6.48 6.54
N GLY A 96 11.47 -7.48 6.59
CA GLY A 96 11.72 -8.75 7.26
C GLY A 96 11.08 -8.85 8.65
N ASP A 97 10.66 -7.72 9.24
CA ASP A 97 10.03 -7.70 10.56
C ASP A 97 8.50 -7.72 10.46
N THR A 98 7.87 -8.07 11.58
CA THR A 98 6.42 -7.91 11.79
C THR A 98 6.13 -6.67 12.61
N VAL A 99 5.06 -5.95 12.29
CA VAL A 99 4.66 -4.77 13.06
C VAL A 99 4.22 -5.19 14.48
N PRO A 100 4.80 -4.61 15.55
CA PRO A 100 4.44 -4.93 16.92
C PRO A 100 2.97 -4.60 17.24
N GLY A 101 2.38 -5.39 18.14
CA GLY A 101 1.00 -5.18 18.61
C GLY A 101 -0.08 -5.84 17.75
N TYR A 102 0.30 -6.60 16.71
CA TYR A 102 -0.61 -7.37 15.88
C TYR A 102 -0.16 -8.82 15.81
N GLU A 103 -0.70 -9.64 16.71
CA GLU A 103 -0.36 -11.06 16.80
C GLU A 103 -1.41 -11.94 16.15
N LEU A 104 -0.97 -12.84 15.27
CA LEU A 104 -1.85 -13.74 14.52
C LEU A 104 -2.67 -14.67 15.43
N HIS A 105 -2.08 -15.09 16.55
CA HIS A 105 -2.71 -15.94 17.57
C HIS A 105 -3.11 -15.15 18.83
N GLY A 106 -2.93 -13.82 18.81
CA GLY A 106 -3.39 -12.91 19.86
C GLY A 106 -4.83 -12.45 19.63
N PRO A 107 -5.35 -11.55 20.48
CA PRO A 107 -6.69 -11.02 20.35
C PRO A 107 -6.92 -10.23 19.04
N GLU A 108 -5.85 -9.72 18.40
CA GLU A 108 -5.94 -9.01 17.12
C GLU A 108 -6.25 -9.95 15.95
N ARG A 109 -5.86 -11.23 16.06
CA ARG A 109 -6.02 -12.26 15.01
C ARG A 109 -5.48 -11.83 13.64
N ALA A 110 -4.51 -10.92 13.66
CA ALA A 110 -3.92 -10.30 12.49
C ALA A 110 -2.41 -10.10 12.70
N GLN A 111 -1.62 -10.23 11.65
CA GLN A 111 -0.19 -9.92 11.64
C GLN A 111 0.16 -9.13 10.38
N PHE A 112 1.01 -8.12 10.52
CA PHE A 112 1.51 -7.33 9.39
C PHE A 112 3.00 -7.58 9.21
N PHE A 113 3.40 -8.13 8.07
CA PHE A 113 4.79 -8.38 7.71
C PHE A 113 5.26 -7.35 6.67
N VAL A 114 6.45 -6.79 6.89
CA VAL A 114 6.99 -5.73 6.03
C VAL A 114 7.97 -6.32 5.01
N HIS A 115 7.71 -6.11 3.73
CA HIS A 115 8.62 -6.50 2.65
C HIS A 115 9.56 -5.37 2.21
N CYS A 116 9.11 -4.12 2.32
CA CYS A 116 9.77 -2.91 1.80
C CYS A 116 9.34 -1.71 2.66
N PRO A 117 10.12 -0.64 2.81
CA PRO A 117 11.44 -0.33 2.21
C PRO A 117 12.64 -1.17 2.68
N PHE A 118 13.66 -1.30 1.82
CA PHE A 118 14.98 -1.85 2.17
C PHE A 118 15.95 -0.74 2.57
N GLY A 119 16.40 -0.69 3.83
CA GLY A 119 17.29 0.38 4.33
C GLY A 119 18.57 0.57 3.52
N TRP A 120 19.25 -0.52 3.16
CA TRP A 120 20.48 -0.46 2.36
C TRP A 120 20.29 0.15 0.96
N ARG A 121 19.08 0.12 0.41
CA ARG A 121 18.79 0.74 -0.89
C ARG A 121 18.72 2.27 -0.73
N GLN A 122 18.09 2.72 0.34
CA GLN A 122 17.98 4.14 0.67
C GLN A 122 19.37 4.76 0.92
N ASP A 123 20.27 4.00 1.54
CA ASP A 123 21.66 4.44 1.77
C ASP A 123 22.47 4.50 0.46
N ARG A 124 22.25 3.57 -0.48
CA ARG A 124 22.96 3.53 -1.77
C ARG A 124 22.53 4.61 -2.76
N ASN A 125 21.31 5.15 -2.62
CA ASN A 125 20.79 6.18 -3.49
C ASN A 125 21.32 7.60 -3.15
N GLU A 126 22.50 7.71 -2.53
CA GLU A 126 23.10 8.98 -2.11
C GLU A 126 22.15 9.84 -1.24
N GLN A 127 21.28 9.19 -0.46
CA GLN A 127 20.23 9.81 0.36
C GLN A 127 19.13 10.54 -0.45
N ILE A 128 19.08 10.35 -1.77
CA ILE A 128 17.97 10.81 -2.61
C ILE A 128 16.78 9.89 -2.38
N VAL A 129 15.70 10.45 -1.86
CA VAL A 129 14.43 9.73 -1.62
C VAL A 129 13.80 9.32 -2.95
N ASP A 130 13.65 8.01 -3.17
CA ASP A 130 12.83 7.47 -4.25
C ASP A 130 11.43 7.17 -3.69
N ARG A 131 10.52 8.13 -3.84
CA ARG A 131 9.16 8.10 -3.26
C ARG A 131 8.42 6.78 -3.50
N ASN A 132 8.55 6.24 -4.72
CA ASN A 132 7.85 5.02 -5.10
C ASN A 132 8.59 3.79 -4.59
N GLN A 133 9.91 3.71 -4.79
CA GLN A 133 10.66 2.50 -4.41
C GLN A 133 10.89 2.37 -2.90
N ASP A 134 10.76 3.47 -2.16
CA ASP A 134 10.79 3.52 -0.69
C ASP A 134 9.41 3.35 -0.05
N SER A 135 8.38 3.07 -0.86
CA SER A 135 7.03 2.79 -0.36
C SER A 135 6.98 1.55 0.52
N VAL A 136 6.07 1.59 1.49
CA VAL A 136 5.79 0.45 2.37
C VAL A 136 5.03 -0.61 1.60
N VAL A 137 5.69 -1.75 1.37
CA VAL A 137 5.02 -2.97 0.89
C VAL A 137 4.88 -3.91 2.05
N LEU A 138 3.64 -4.33 2.32
CA LEU A 138 3.34 -5.18 3.46
C LEU A 138 2.34 -6.27 3.12
N GLN A 139 2.40 -7.35 3.87
CA GLN A 139 1.43 -8.43 3.86
C GLN A 139 0.67 -8.42 5.19
N ALA A 140 -0.65 -8.28 5.12
CA ALA A 140 -1.52 -8.52 6.26
C ALA A 140 -2.01 -9.98 6.23
N VAL A 141 -1.88 -10.69 7.34
CA VAL A 141 -2.33 -12.08 7.50
C VAL A 141 -3.40 -12.11 8.59
N PHE A 142 -4.56 -12.64 8.27
CA PHE A 142 -5.69 -12.82 9.19
C PHE A 142 -5.90 -14.30 9.44
N HIS A 143 -6.24 -14.65 10.68
CA HIS A 143 -6.63 -16.01 11.02
C HIS A 143 -8.14 -16.07 11.21
N GLU A 144 -8.88 -16.48 10.17
CA GLU A 144 -10.36 -16.53 10.16
C GLU A 144 -10.87 -17.91 9.74
N GLY A 145 -11.89 -18.42 10.45
CA GLY A 145 -12.47 -19.74 10.18
C GLY A 145 -11.49 -20.91 10.20
N GLY A 146 -10.40 -20.81 10.98
CA GLY A 146 -9.33 -21.81 11.02
C GLY A 146 -8.37 -21.80 9.82
N ALA A 147 -8.46 -20.78 8.96
CA ALA A 147 -7.60 -20.60 7.79
C ALA A 147 -6.88 -19.26 7.81
N LEU A 148 -5.71 -19.20 7.17
CA LEU A 148 -4.99 -17.96 6.95
C LEU A 148 -5.51 -17.26 5.70
N ARG A 149 -5.77 -15.95 5.80
CA ARG A 149 -6.16 -15.08 4.69
C ARG A 149 -5.14 -13.96 4.57
N ARG A 150 -4.57 -13.79 3.38
CA ARG A 150 -3.43 -12.89 3.15
C ARG A 150 -3.81 -11.78 2.19
N VAL A 151 -3.52 -10.55 2.58
CA VAL A 151 -3.65 -9.35 1.75
C VAL A 151 -2.27 -8.79 1.49
N LEU A 152 -1.84 -8.78 0.22
CA LEU A 152 -0.61 -8.12 -0.20
C LEU A 152 -0.93 -6.69 -0.63
N PHE A 153 -0.35 -5.72 0.08
CA PHE A 153 -0.39 -4.30 -0.28
C PHE A 153 0.89 -3.95 -1.03
N ALA A 154 0.89 -4.11 -2.36
CA ALA A 154 2.10 -3.97 -3.17
C ALA A 154 2.55 -2.52 -3.44
N SER A 155 1.95 -1.53 -2.76
CA SER A 155 2.19 -0.09 -2.91
C SER A 155 2.39 0.36 -4.36
N ASP A 156 3.28 1.31 -4.63
CA ASP A 156 3.49 1.92 -5.95
C ASP A 156 4.89 1.64 -6.52
N ILE A 157 5.51 0.56 -6.03
CA ILE A 157 6.82 0.08 -6.47
C ILE A 157 6.78 -0.48 -7.90
N ASP A 158 7.93 -0.48 -8.56
CA ASP A 158 8.07 -1.01 -9.91
C ASP A 158 8.57 -2.46 -9.92
N SER A 159 8.77 -3.02 -11.12
CA SER A 159 9.18 -4.40 -11.30
C SER A 159 10.57 -4.70 -10.72
N GLU A 160 11.47 -3.71 -10.64
CA GLU A 160 12.80 -3.93 -10.07
C GLU A 160 12.73 -4.20 -8.57
N THR A 161 11.98 -3.37 -7.84
CA THR A 161 11.79 -3.55 -6.39
C THR A 161 10.91 -4.74 -6.06
N LEU A 162 9.85 -5.00 -6.84
CA LEU A 162 9.07 -6.23 -6.69
C LEU A 162 9.94 -7.46 -6.91
N GLY A 163 10.80 -7.45 -7.93
CA GLY A 163 11.75 -8.51 -8.17
C GLY A 163 12.73 -8.71 -7.00
N LEU A 164 13.20 -7.62 -6.40
CA LEU A 164 14.04 -7.68 -5.21
C LEU A 164 13.30 -8.27 -4.00
N ILE A 165 12.04 -7.92 -3.77
CA ILE A 165 11.20 -8.52 -2.71
C ILE A 165 11.09 -10.03 -2.92
N VAL A 166 10.75 -10.48 -4.13
CA VAL A 166 10.60 -11.90 -4.46
C VAL A 166 11.92 -12.65 -4.27
N ARG A 167 13.01 -12.17 -4.87
CA ARG A 167 14.34 -12.81 -4.74
C ARG A 167 14.79 -12.89 -3.30
N THR A 168 14.65 -11.80 -2.54
CA THR A 168 15.06 -11.75 -1.12
C THR A 168 14.22 -12.73 -0.31
N THR A 169 12.91 -12.75 -0.50
CA THR A 169 12.00 -13.66 0.22
C THR A 169 12.32 -15.13 -0.05
N LEU A 170 12.56 -15.49 -1.31
CA LEU A 170 12.93 -16.85 -1.70
C LEU A 170 14.33 -17.24 -1.19
N ARG A 171 15.31 -16.32 -1.24
CA ARG A 171 16.66 -16.53 -0.69
C ARG A 171 16.64 -16.84 0.80
N HIS A 172 15.71 -16.26 1.55
CA HIS A 172 15.51 -16.54 2.97
C HIS A 172 14.59 -17.75 3.25
N GLU A 173 14.21 -18.50 2.23
CA GLU A 173 13.31 -19.66 2.33
C GLU A 173 11.91 -19.29 2.90
N GLN A 174 11.51 -18.03 2.76
CA GLN A 174 10.26 -17.47 3.28
C GLN A 174 9.16 -17.40 2.21
N GLY A 175 9.14 -18.33 1.23
CA GLY A 175 8.23 -18.26 0.09
C GLY A 175 6.74 -18.12 0.45
N HIS A 176 6.33 -18.59 1.63
CA HIS A 176 4.97 -18.41 2.16
C HIS A 176 4.57 -16.93 2.35
N ARG A 177 5.53 -16.02 2.56
CA ARG A 177 5.32 -14.56 2.66
C ARG A 177 4.96 -13.92 1.32
N LEU A 178 5.12 -14.62 0.20
CA LEU A 178 4.67 -14.12 -1.11
C LEU A 178 3.22 -14.53 -1.44
N ILE A 179 2.64 -15.48 -0.68
CA ILE A 179 1.32 -16.02 -0.99
C ILE A 179 0.23 -15.00 -0.66
N TRP A 180 -0.73 -14.80 -1.54
CA TRP A 180 -1.82 -13.84 -1.33
C TRP A 180 -3.19 -14.38 -1.75
N ASP A 181 -4.21 -14.01 -0.98
CA ASP A 181 -5.63 -14.24 -1.31
C ASP A 181 -6.24 -12.96 -1.92
N VAL A 182 -5.73 -11.79 -1.51
CA VAL A 182 -6.09 -10.48 -2.04
C VAL A 182 -4.81 -9.70 -2.32
N CYS A 183 -4.74 -9.01 -3.46
CA CYS A 183 -3.61 -8.14 -3.79
C CYS A 183 -4.12 -6.76 -4.20
N LYS A 184 -3.73 -5.70 -3.46
CA LYS A 184 -3.72 -4.35 -4.03
C LYS A 184 -2.59 -4.35 -5.06
N ILE A 185 -2.96 -4.36 -6.34
CA ILE A 185 -1.96 -4.42 -7.40
C ILE A 185 -1.10 -3.16 -7.37
N PRO A 186 0.19 -3.27 -7.72
CA PRO A 186 1.10 -2.16 -7.55
C PRO A 186 0.77 -0.98 -8.49
N HIS A 187 0.98 0.23 -7.96
CA HIS A 187 0.99 1.50 -8.70
C HIS A 187 -0.21 1.66 -9.64
N HIS A 188 -1.41 1.47 -9.09
CA HIS A 188 -2.67 1.71 -9.82
C HIS A 188 -2.81 0.93 -11.14
N CYS A 189 -2.25 -0.28 -11.25
CA CYS A 189 -2.18 -1.05 -12.51
C CYS A 189 -1.15 -0.48 -13.52
N SER A 190 0.04 -0.11 -13.04
CA SER A 190 1.12 0.35 -13.90
C SER A 190 1.80 -0.81 -14.63
N PHE A 191 2.12 -0.63 -15.92
CA PHE A 191 2.96 -1.59 -16.64
C PHE A 191 4.35 -1.66 -16.01
N ARG A 192 4.83 -0.56 -15.42
CA ARG A 192 6.17 -0.51 -14.82
C ARG A 192 6.32 -1.46 -13.65
N SER A 193 5.22 -1.80 -12.99
CA SER A 193 5.21 -2.78 -11.89
C SER A 193 5.27 -4.24 -12.39
N LEU A 194 4.98 -4.48 -13.66
CA LEU A 194 5.18 -5.77 -14.31
C LEU A 194 6.57 -5.84 -14.98
N ASN A 195 6.89 -4.80 -15.75
CA ASN A 195 8.16 -4.62 -16.43
C ASN A 195 8.39 -3.13 -16.70
N LYS A 196 9.29 -2.49 -15.97
CA LYS A 196 9.61 -1.06 -16.10
C LYS A 196 10.23 -0.68 -17.45
N ASP A 197 10.82 -1.65 -18.14
CA ASP A 197 11.57 -1.43 -19.38
C ASP A 197 10.74 -1.71 -20.64
N ASP A 198 9.62 -2.44 -20.52
CA ASP A 198 8.75 -2.77 -21.66
C ASP A 198 7.26 -2.81 -21.27
N LYS A 199 6.49 -1.86 -21.81
CA LYS A 199 5.02 -1.78 -21.66
C LYS A 199 4.29 -2.89 -22.42
N GLY A 200 4.88 -3.41 -23.50
CA GLY A 200 4.21 -4.23 -24.49
C GLY A 200 3.16 -3.47 -25.31
N THR A 201 2.61 -4.12 -26.33
CA THR A 201 1.60 -3.53 -27.23
C THR A 201 0.17 -3.90 -26.83
N VAL A 202 -0.07 -5.19 -26.62
CA VAL A 202 -1.38 -5.74 -26.22
C VAL A 202 -1.44 -6.03 -24.73
N MET A 203 -0.36 -6.61 -24.20
CA MET A 203 -0.23 -7.07 -22.84
C MET A 203 1.22 -6.90 -22.39
N THR A 204 1.42 -6.44 -21.16
CA THR A 204 2.76 -6.30 -20.58
C THR A 204 3.28 -7.67 -20.17
N ALA A 205 4.46 -8.05 -20.65
CA ALA A 205 5.12 -9.27 -20.21
C ALA A 205 5.88 -8.99 -18.90
N PRO A 206 5.54 -9.64 -17.78
CA PRO A 206 6.24 -9.43 -16.52
C PRO A 206 7.66 -9.98 -16.56
N ILE A 207 8.56 -9.38 -15.77
CA ILE A 207 9.84 -10.03 -15.46
C ILE A 207 9.61 -11.34 -14.66
N PRO A 208 10.55 -12.30 -14.67
CA PRO A 208 10.34 -13.63 -14.09
C PRO A 208 9.88 -13.64 -12.63
N GLU A 209 10.43 -12.76 -11.80
CA GLU A 209 10.07 -12.65 -10.39
C GLU A 209 8.64 -12.15 -10.19
N VAL A 210 8.25 -11.12 -10.94
CA VAL A 210 6.90 -10.56 -10.87
C VAL A 210 5.89 -11.56 -11.42
N ARG A 211 6.27 -12.32 -12.46
CA ARG A 211 5.50 -13.45 -12.95
C ARG A 211 5.25 -14.47 -11.84
N HIS A 212 6.29 -14.91 -11.14
CA HIS A 212 6.17 -15.86 -10.03
C HIS A 212 5.22 -15.35 -8.94
N LEU A 213 5.34 -14.09 -8.53
CA LEU A 213 4.46 -13.48 -7.53
C LEU A 213 2.98 -13.56 -7.90
N PHE A 214 2.63 -13.29 -9.17
CA PHE A 214 1.22 -13.23 -9.57
C PHE A 214 0.68 -14.57 -10.08
N GLU A 215 1.46 -15.35 -10.82
CA GLU A 215 1.01 -16.63 -11.41
C GLU A 215 1.17 -17.81 -10.45
N SER A 216 2.12 -17.78 -9.51
CA SER A 216 2.43 -18.91 -8.62
C SER A 216 2.06 -18.67 -7.16
N CYS A 217 2.12 -17.43 -6.68
CA CYS A 217 1.83 -17.12 -5.27
C CYS A 217 0.37 -16.66 -5.03
N GLY A 218 -0.40 -16.40 -6.08
CA GLY A 218 -1.83 -16.12 -5.95
C GLY A 218 -2.63 -17.39 -5.63
N MET A 219 -3.44 -17.36 -4.58
CA MET A 219 -4.33 -18.47 -4.25
C MET A 219 -5.47 -18.60 -5.27
N PRO A 220 -6.05 -19.81 -5.48
CA PRO A 220 -7.27 -19.97 -6.26
C PRO A 220 -8.38 -19.04 -5.78
N ASN A 221 -9.16 -18.51 -6.73
CA ASN A 221 -10.18 -17.49 -6.49
C ASN A 221 -9.66 -16.16 -5.89
N GLY A 222 -8.36 -15.88 -6.01
CA GLY A 222 -7.74 -14.66 -5.50
C GLY A 222 -8.33 -13.37 -6.10
N ILE A 223 -8.26 -12.28 -5.34
CA ILE A 223 -8.82 -10.97 -5.73
C ILE A 223 -7.70 -9.98 -5.98
N MET A 224 -7.56 -9.52 -7.21
CA MET A 224 -6.68 -8.41 -7.57
C MET A 224 -7.49 -7.11 -7.59
N VAL A 225 -7.03 -6.10 -6.87
CA VAL A 225 -7.72 -4.80 -6.76
C VAL A 225 -6.83 -3.69 -7.34
N SER A 226 -7.30 -3.06 -8.41
CA SER A 226 -6.77 -1.80 -8.95
C SER A 226 -7.43 -0.62 -8.26
N THR A 227 -6.71 0.07 -7.37
CA THR A 227 -7.18 1.30 -6.73
C THR A 227 -7.00 2.48 -7.69
N SER A 228 -7.78 2.55 -8.76
CA SER A 228 -7.57 3.49 -9.86
C SER A 228 -8.89 4.00 -10.44
N ARG A 229 -8.80 5.01 -11.32
CA ARG A 229 -9.86 5.25 -12.32
C ARG A 229 -10.10 4.00 -13.17
N SER A 230 -11.20 3.98 -13.93
CA SER A 230 -11.49 2.93 -14.91
C SER A 230 -10.31 2.71 -15.86
N ILE A 231 -10.09 1.46 -16.28
CA ILE A 231 -9.03 1.12 -17.22
C ILE A 231 -9.32 1.79 -18.58
N PRO A 232 -8.37 2.55 -19.16
CA PRO A 232 -8.61 3.21 -20.43
C PRO A 232 -8.74 2.21 -21.57
N GLY A 233 -9.53 2.57 -22.58
CA GLY A 233 -9.64 1.82 -23.84
C GLY A 233 -8.52 2.14 -24.84
N ASN A 234 -7.62 3.07 -24.52
CA ASN A 234 -6.51 3.52 -25.36
C ASN A 234 -5.21 3.64 -24.57
N ASP A 235 -4.12 3.97 -25.27
CA ASP A 235 -2.76 4.00 -24.73
C ASP A 235 -2.18 5.42 -24.66
N LEU A 236 -3.05 6.44 -24.67
CA LEU A 236 -2.65 7.86 -24.76
C LEU A 236 -2.05 8.40 -23.47
N ASP A 237 -2.46 7.85 -22.32
CA ASP A 237 -1.93 8.27 -21.03
C ASP A 237 -0.63 7.52 -20.71
N VAL A 238 0.35 8.28 -20.23
CA VAL A 238 1.62 7.77 -19.71
C VAL A 238 1.50 7.35 -18.24
N GLN A 239 0.47 7.85 -17.55
CA GLN A 239 0.19 7.55 -16.16
C GLN A 239 -0.78 6.37 -16.04
N PRO A 240 -0.62 5.52 -15.00
CA PRO A 240 -1.50 4.39 -14.76
C PRO A 240 -2.95 4.85 -14.47
N PRO A 241 -3.95 3.96 -14.62
CA PRO A 241 -3.84 2.55 -15.03
C PRO A 241 -3.53 2.36 -16.51
N HIS A 242 -2.79 1.29 -16.82
CA HIS A 242 -2.44 0.93 -18.19
C HIS A 242 -3.23 -0.29 -18.69
N ARG A 243 -3.78 -0.19 -19.91
CA ARG A 243 -4.56 -1.25 -20.55
C ARG A 243 -3.77 -2.56 -20.69
N GLN A 244 -2.49 -2.48 -21.03
CA GLN A 244 -1.59 -3.63 -21.21
C GLN A 244 -1.35 -4.39 -19.90
N ALA A 245 -1.15 -3.65 -18.80
CA ALA A 245 -1.00 -4.24 -17.48
C ALA A 245 -2.31 -4.87 -17.01
N ALA A 246 -3.44 -4.19 -17.24
CA ALA A 246 -4.76 -4.72 -16.92
C ALA A 246 -5.06 -6.01 -17.71
N ALA A 247 -4.62 -6.10 -18.98
CA ALA A 247 -4.75 -7.32 -19.77
C ALA A 247 -4.02 -8.51 -19.11
N TYR A 248 -2.81 -8.29 -18.61
CA TYR A 248 -2.06 -9.32 -17.87
C TYR A 248 -2.78 -9.74 -16.58
N TYR A 249 -3.13 -8.78 -15.71
CA TYR A 249 -3.79 -9.09 -14.44
C TYR A 249 -5.14 -9.78 -14.64
N LYS A 250 -5.94 -9.37 -15.64
CA LYS A 250 -7.19 -10.06 -16.00
C LYS A 250 -6.95 -11.49 -16.47
N ALA A 251 -5.88 -11.76 -17.23
CA ALA A 251 -5.53 -13.10 -17.66
C ALA A 251 -5.16 -13.99 -16.46
N VAL A 252 -4.31 -13.49 -15.55
CA VAL A 252 -3.94 -14.21 -14.33
C VAL A 252 -5.15 -14.50 -13.45
N ALA A 253 -6.00 -13.49 -13.19
CA ALA A 253 -7.22 -13.66 -12.41
C ALA A 253 -8.15 -14.70 -13.04
N ARG A 254 -8.34 -14.68 -14.38
CA ARG A 254 -9.15 -15.68 -15.08
C ARG A 254 -8.59 -17.09 -14.92
N GLN A 255 -7.27 -17.26 -15.00
CA GLN A 255 -6.62 -18.56 -14.89
C GLN A 255 -6.78 -19.18 -13.49
N SER A 256 -6.81 -18.36 -12.44
CA SER A 256 -6.99 -18.83 -11.06
C SER A 256 -8.46 -18.94 -10.62
N GLY A 257 -9.43 -18.64 -11.50
CA GLY A 257 -10.85 -18.51 -11.14
C GLY A 257 -11.14 -17.28 -10.26
N GLY A 258 -10.17 -16.37 -10.15
CA GLY A 258 -10.23 -15.16 -9.34
C GLY A 258 -10.92 -13.97 -10.01
N ARG A 259 -10.68 -12.79 -9.43
CA ARG A 259 -11.31 -11.53 -9.86
C ARG A 259 -10.28 -10.42 -10.03
N PHE A 260 -10.55 -9.55 -11.00
CA PHE A 260 -9.84 -8.29 -11.20
C PHE A 260 -10.84 -7.14 -11.03
N GLU A 261 -10.68 -6.35 -9.97
CA GLU A 261 -11.63 -5.32 -9.56
C GLU A 261 -10.99 -3.93 -9.65
N VAL A 262 -11.71 -2.96 -10.20
CA VAL A 262 -11.24 -1.56 -10.33
C VAL A 262 -12.13 -0.68 -9.47
N THR A 263 -11.56 0.03 -8.50
CA THR A 263 -12.37 0.72 -7.47
C THR A 263 -13.34 1.76 -8.03
N MET A 264 -12.97 2.47 -9.09
CA MET A 264 -13.85 3.47 -9.72
C MET A 264 -14.91 2.90 -10.65
N ASP A 265 -14.81 1.63 -11.07
CA ASP A 265 -15.89 0.95 -11.81
C ASP A 265 -17.07 0.61 -10.89
N HIS A 266 -16.84 0.67 -9.58
CA HIS A 266 -17.74 0.28 -8.51
C HIS A 266 -18.34 1.44 -7.72
N SER A 267 -18.09 2.67 -8.17
CA SER A 267 -18.50 3.89 -7.49
C SER A 267 -19.00 4.96 -8.47
N PRO A 268 -19.98 5.80 -8.07
CA PRO A 268 -20.34 6.96 -8.86
C PRO A 268 -19.14 7.89 -9.06
N ALA A 269 -19.01 8.47 -10.26
CA ALA A 269 -17.94 9.44 -10.55
C ALA A 269 -18.04 10.70 -9.68
N ARG A 270 -19.27 11.10 -9.31
CA ARG A 270 -19.54 12.18 -8.35
C ARG A 270 -19.87 11.55 -7.00
N ASN A 271 -19.14 11.93 -5.96
CA ASN A 271 -19.25 11.35 -4.60
C ASN A 271 -18.90 9.84 -4.55
N PRO A 272 -17.65 9.48 -4.91
CA PRO A 272 -17.17 8.10 -4.89
C PRO A 272 -17.28 7.48 -3.49
N GLN A 273 -17.51 6.16 -3.45
CA GLN A 273 -17.77 5.43 -2.22
C GLN A 273 -16.68 4.39 -1.99
N PRO A 274 -16.39 4.01 -0.74
CA PRO A 274 -15.34 3.05 -0.47
C PRO A 274 -15.76 1.66 -0.98
N CYS A 275 -14.81 0.97 -1.63
CA CYS A 275 -14.91 -0.47 -1.84
C CYS A 275 -14.42 -1.20 -0.58
N LYS A 276 -15.03 -2.34 -0.28
CA LYS A 276 -14.70 -3.17 0.89
C LYS A 276 -14.28 -4.55 0.45
N VAL A 277 -13.29 -5.11 1.15
CA VAL A 277 -13.01 -6.54 1.10
C VAL A 277 -13.38 -7.09 2.47
N VAL A 278 -14.34 -8.02 2.48
CA VAL A 278 -14.72 -8.77 3.67
C VAL A 278 -13.82 -9.99 3.75
N ILE A 279 -13.21 -10.19 4.91
CA ILE A 279 -12.39 -11.35 5.24
C ILE A 279 -13.04 -12.02 6.44
N ASP A 280 -13.55 -13.23 6.25
CA ASP A 280 -14.27 -14.00 7.24
C ASP A 280 -14.01 -15.51 7.06
N GLU A 281 -14.73 -16.33 7.82
CA GLU A 281 -14.65 -17.79 7.72
C GLU A 281 -15.04 -18.33 6.33
N GLN A 282 -15.87 -17.59 5.57
CA GLN A 282 -16.24 -17.93 4.19
C GLN A 282 -15.17 -17.54 3.16
N GLY A 283 -14.17 -16.75 3.56
CA GLY A 283 -13.01 -16.38 2.75
C GLY A 283 -12.94 -14.89 2.46
N CYS A 284 -12.42 -14.54 1.29
CA CYS A 284 -12.27 -13.15 0.86
C CYS A 284 -13.35 -12.78 -0.14
N ARG A 285 -14.07 -11.68 0.09
CA ARG A 285 -15.11 -11.19 -0.83
C ARG A 285 -15.02 -9.68 -1.06
N PHE A 286 -14.90 -9.29 -2.32
CA PHE A 286 -15.04 -7.90 -2.74
C PHE A 286 -16.51 -7.48 -2.69
N VAL A 287 -16.78 -6.33 -2.09
CA VAL A 287 -18.09 -5.74 -1.88
C VAL A 287 -18.06 -4.26 -2.22
N SER A 288 -18.93 -3.85 -3.14
CA SER A 288 -19.19 -2.48 -3.55
C SER A 288 -20.67 -2.15 -3.56
N LEU A 289 -21.03 -0.87 -3.70
CA LEU A 289 -22.43 -0.44 -3.84
C LEU A 289 -23.14 -1.12 -5.01
N LEU A 290 -22.46 -1.27 -6.16
CA LEU A 290 -23.05 -1.89 -7.34
C LEU A 290 -23.19 -3.42 -7.22
N SER A 291 -22.48 -4.04 -6.27
CA SER A 291 -22.60 -5.48 -5.98
C SER A 291 -23.68 -5.83 -4.95
N GLN A 292 -24.34 -4.84 -4.35
CA GLN A 292 -25.35 -5.04 -3.30
C GLN A 292 -26.75 -5.22 -3.92
N GLY A 293 -27.20 -6.46 -4.04
CA GLY A 293 -28.64 -6.77 -4.09
C GLY A 293 -29.28 -6.61 -2.70
N PRO A 294 -30.59 -6.34 -2.60
CA PRO A 294 -31.26 -6.16 -1.32
C PRO A 294 -31.28 -7.48 -0.55
N GLY A 295 -30.47 -7.61 0.52
CA GLY A 295 -30.58 -8.74 1.46
C GLY A 295 -29.32 -9.23 2.18
N LEU A 296 -28.13 -8.66 1.95
CA LEU A 296 -26.86 -9.24 2.46
C LEU A 296 -26.22 -8.54 3.66
N LEU A 297 -26.96 -7.74 4.40
CA LEU A 297 -26.53 -7.24 5.71
C LEU A 297 -27.23 -8.03 6.81
N ARG A 298 -26.67 -9.18 7.19
CA ARG A 298 -26.85 -9.69 8.56
C ARG A 298 -25.91 -8.88 9.48
N PRO A 299 -26.36 -8.50 10.68
CA PRO A 299 -25.46 -7.88 11.64
C PRO A 299 -24.37 -8.91 11.99
N ALA A 300 -23.12 -8.54 11.77
CA ALA A 300 -21.99 -9.36 12.18
C ALA A 300 -22.03 -9.44 13.72
N THR A 301 -22.24 -10.64 14.26
CA THR A 301 -22.22 -10.90 15.72
C THR A 301 -20.79 -10.92 16.28
N THR A 302 -19.80 -10.70 15.43
CA THR A 302 -18.38 -10.52 15.76
C THR A 302 -17.84 -9.42 14.84
N ALA A 303 -16.98 -8.55 15.35
CA ALA A 303 -16.43 -7.43 14.58
C ALA A 303 -15.76 -7.94 13.29
N SER A 304 -16.39 -7.67 12.13
CA SER A 304 -15.80 -7.96 10.83
C SER A 304 -14.59 -7.03 10.62
N VAL A 305 -13.40 -7.60 10.44
CA VAL A 305 -12.20 -6.83 10.06
C VAL A 305 -12.32 -6.53 8.56
N GLY A 306 -12.97 -5.42 8.23
CA GLY A 306 -13.06 -4.92 6.87
C GLY A 306 -12.06 -3.78 6.63
N PHE A 307 -11.29 -3.86 5.56
CA PHE A 307 -10.49 -2.72 5.09
C PHE A 307 -11.27 -1.95 4.02
N ALA A 308 -11.24 -0.62 4.11
CA ALA A 308 -11.84 0.27 3.13
C ALA A 308 -10.71 0.99 2.36
N PHE A 309 -10.80 1.02 1.03
CA PHE A 309 -9.88 1.82 0.21
C PHE A 309 -10.46 3.24 0.06
N PRO A 310 -9.72 4.32 0.43
CA PRO A 310 -10.15 5.68 0.16
C PRO A 310 -10.19 5.92 -1.36
N ASN A 311 -11.28 6.49 -1.84
CA ASN A 311 -11.56 6.63 -3.27
C ASN A 311 -11.76 8.13 -3.56
N ARG A 312 -10.68 8.89 -3.78
CA ARG A 312 -10.74 10.23 -4.39
C ARG A 312 -10.07 10.12 -5.77
N PRO A 313 -10.67 10.63 -6.86
CA PRO A 313 -10.00 10.67 -8.15
C PRO A 313 -8.78 11.59 -8.02
N VAL A 314 -7.59 11.03 -8.11
CA VAL A 314 -6.37 11.82 -8.22
C VAL A 314 -5.88 11.69 -9.65
N VAL A 315 -5.77 12.84 -10.31
CA VAL A 315 -5.07 12.95 -11.57
C VAL A 315 -3.58 13.08 -11.19
N PRO A 316 -2.71 12.13 -11.53
CA PRO A 316 -1.28 12.25 -11.28
C PRO A 316 -0.74 13.53 -11.93
N ASP A 317 -0.08 14.37 -11.13
CA ASP A 317 0.46 15.65 -11.60
C ASP A 317 1.65 15.38 -12.53
N LYS A 318 1.61 15.97 -13.73
CA LYS A 318 2.80 16.02 -14.60
C LYS A 318 3.80 16.97 -13.96
N PRO A 319 5.06 16.58 -13.71
CA PRO A 319 6.08 17.57 -13.41
C PRO A 319 6.18 18.55 -14.58
N ALA A 320 6.16 19.85 -14.28
CA ALA A 320 6.34 20.89 -15.28
C ALA A 320 7.73 20.74 -15.89
N GLY A 321 7.81 20.40 -17.19
CA GLY A 321 9.10 20.34 -17.90
C GLY A 321 9.27 19.26 -18.95
N PHE A 322 8.34 18.33 -19.13
CA PHE A 322 8.39 17.37 -20.24
C PHE A 322 7.10 17.42 -21.05
N GLY A 323 7.22 18.04 -22.24
CA GLY A 323 6.22 17.99 -23.31
C GLY A 323 6.20 16.64 -24.01
#